data_AF-A0A6L8U1Y9-F1
#
_entry.id   AF-A0A6L8U1Y9-F1
#
_cell.length_a   1.000
_cell.length_b   1.000
_cell.length_c   1.000
_cell.angle_alpha   90.00
_cell.angle_beta   90.00
_cell.angle_gamma   90.00
#
_symmetry.space_group_name_H-M   'P 1'
#
loop_
_entity.id
_entity.type
_entity.pdbx_description
1 polymer ?
#
loop_
_entity_poly.entity_id
_entity_poly.type
_entity_poly.pdbx_seq_one_letter_code
_entity_poly.pdbx_strand_id
1 'polypeptide(L)' 'DIGRNVGLVAQMGNIAFRTGEKVSWNDATQKFGTETANALITPVYHNGYKLPSY' A
#
# COMPACT_ATOMS: atom_id res chain seq x y z
N ASP A 1 11.28 9.64 12.12
CA ASP A 1 10.12 10.09 11.29
C ASP A 1 10.44 10.27 9.82
N ILE A 2 11.52 10.98 9.45
CA ILE A 2 11.89 11.21 8.04
C ILE A 2 12.01 9.91 7.24
N GLY A 3 12.73 8.90 7.74
CA GLY A 3 12.90 7.62 7.04
C GLY A 3 11.59 6.86 6.82
N ARG A 4 10.64 6.92 7.77
CA ARG A 4 9.32 6.31 7.65
C ARG A 4 8.52 6.97 6.53
N ASN A 5 8.51 8.30 6.50
CA ASN A 5 7.77 9.06 5.49
C ASN A 5 8.36 8.86 4.09
N VAL A 6 9.68 8.80 3.97
CA VAL A 6 10.36 8.48 2.70
C VAL A 6 9.96 7.09 2.20
N GLY A 7 9.93 6.09 3.09
CA GLY A 7 9.48 4.73 2.75
C GLY A 7 8.02 4.68 2.29
N LEU A 8 7.13 5.41 2.99
CA LEU A 8 5.71 5.51 2.61
C LEU A 8 5.55 6.10 1.20
N VAL A 9 6.19 7.24 0.92
CA VAL A 9 6.11 7.90 -0.39
C VAL A 9 6.66 7.01 -1.50
N ALA A 10 7.78 6.32 -1.26
CA ALA A 10 8.35 5.38 -2.23
C ALA A 10 7.39 4.21 -2.52
N GLN A 11 6.78 3.64 -1.48
CA GLN A 11 5.80 2.56 -1.65
C GLN A 11 4.55 3.03 -2.38
N MET A 12 4.04 4.22 -2.07
CA MET A 12 2.93 4.83 -2.79
C MET A 12 3.24 5.04 -4.27
N GLY A 13 4.45 5.51 -4.60
CA GLY A 13 4.89 5.67 -5.98
C GLY A 13 4.92 4.34 -6.76
N ASN A 14 5.41 3.27 -6.13
CA ASN A 14 5.39 1.93 -6.73
C ASN A 14 3.96 1.42 -6.97
N ILE A 15 3.04 1.67 -6.05
CA ILE A 15 1.64 1.28 -6.20
C ILE A 15 0.98 2.06 -7.34
N ALA A 16 1.19 3.38 -7.41
CA ALA A 16 0.69 4.22 -8.49
C ALA A 16 1.18 3.76 -9.88
N PHE A 17 2.46 3.41 -9.96
CA PHE A 17 3.05 2.89 -11.19
C PHE A 17 2.45 1.54 -11.60
N ARG A 18 2.21 0.65 -10.64
CA ARG A 18 1.64 -0.68 -10.90
C ARG A 18 0.16 -0.65 -11.26
N THR A 19 -0.61 0.29 -10.74
CA THR A 19 -2.02 0.45 -11.09
C THR A 19 -2.23 1.28 -12.36
N GLY A 20 -1.26 2.15 -12.72
CA GLY A 20 -1.41 3.09 -13.83
C GLY A 20 -2.40 4.23 -13.50
N GLU A 21 -2.71 4.42 -12.22
CA GLU A 21 -3.71 5.36 -11.73
C GLU A 21 -3.05 6.44 -10.87
N LYS A 22 -3.66 7.62 -10.84
CA LYS A 22 -3.32 8.63 -9.83
C LYS A 22 -3.90 8.19 -8.48
N VAL A 23 -3.08 7.57 -7.64
CA VAL A 23 -3.47 7.16 -6.29
C VAL A 23 -3.46 8.35 -5.32
N SER A 24 -4.48 8.46 -4.48
CA SER A 24 -4.55 9.40 -3.36
C SER A 24 -4.47 8.63 -2.04
N TRP A 25 -3.58 9.05 -1.15
CA TRP A 25 -3.44 8.44 0.18
C TRP A 25 -4.34 9.15 1.20
N ASN A 26 -5.05 8.37 1.98
CA ASN A 26 -5.86 8.85 3.11
C ASN A 26 -5.18 8.46 4.41
N ASP A 27 -4.54 9.42 5.08
CA ASP A 27 -3.86 9.20 6.36
C ASP A 27 -4.80 8.78 7.50
N ALA A 28 -6.07 9.20 7.46
CA ALA A 28 -7.05 8.84 8.49
C ALA A 28 -7.45 7.36 8.43
N THR A 29 -7.49 6.77 7.24
CA THR A 29 -7.87 5.37 7.04
C THR A 29 -6.69 4.46 6.68
N GLN A 30 -5.49 5.02 6.48
CA GLN A 30 -4.28 4.35 6.02
C GLN A 30 -4.51 3.54 4.73
N LYS A 31 -5.31 4.10 3.81
CA LYS A 31 -5.75 3.45 2.57
C LYS A 31 -5.68 4.40 1.37
N PHE A 32 -5.62 3.82 0.18
CA PHE A 32 -5.80 4.53 -1.08
C PHE A 32 -7.28 4.75 -1.40
N GLY A 33 -7.54 5.77 -2.21
CA GLY A 33 -8.87 6.03 -2.78
C GLY A 33 -9.37 4.94 -3.75
N THR A 34 -8.50 4.04 -4.23
CA THR A 34 -8.87 2.99 -5.18
C THR A 34 -8.63 1.59 -4.63
N GLU A 35 -9.53 0.67 -4.92
CA GLU A 35 -9.47 -0.73 -4.45
C GLU A 35 -8.27 -1.47 -5.05
N THR A 36 -7.94 -1.19 -6.31
CA THR A 36 -6.76 -1.74 -7.02
C THR A 36 -5.46 -1.41 -6.30
N ALA A 37 -5.31 -0.17 -5.84
CA ALA A 37 -4.15 0.25 -5.06
C ALA A 37 -4.14 -0.36 -3.65
N ASN A 38 -5.30 -0.45 -3.00
CA ASN A 38 -5.44 -1.08 -1.68
C ASN A 38 -5.09 -2.58 -1.70
N ALA A 39 -5.43 -3.30 -2.78
CA ALA A 39 -5.07 -4.70 -2.94
C ALA A 39 -3.55 -4.92 -2.99
N LEU A 40 -2.76 -3.89 -3.35
CA LEU A 40 -1.30 -3.95 -3.38
C LEU A 40 -0.64 -3.58 -2.04
N ILE A 41 -1.40 -3.07 -1.06
CA ILE A 41 -0.89 -2.79 0.29
C ILE A 41 -0.58 -4.11 1.01
N THR A 42 -1.49 -5.08 0.91
CA THR A 42 -1.34 -6.38 1.58
C THR A 42 -0.93 -7.43 0.56
N PRO A 43 0.28 -8.02 0.67
CA PRO A 43 0.67 -9.09 -0.23
C PRO A 43 -0.22 -10.31 -0.04
N VAL A 44 -0.64 -10.91 -1.16
CA VAL A 44 -1.32 -12.21 -1.15
C VAL A 44 -0.26 -13.29 -1.01
N TYR A 45 -0.29 -14.00 0.11
CA TYR A 45 0.60 -15.12 0.38
C TYR A 45 0.00 -16.40 -0.20
N HIS A 46 0.67 -17.00 -1.18
CA HIS A 46 0.22 -18.24 -1.85
C HIS A 46 0.78 -19.53 -1.23
N ASN A 47 1.60 -19.41 -0.18
CA ASN A 47 2.33 -20.50 0.47
C ASN A 47 1.70 -20.97 1.79
N GLY A 48 0.42 -20.65 2.03
CA GLY A 48 -0.29 -20.99 3.28
C GLY A 48 0.09 -20.12 4.48
N TYR A 49 1.04 -19.19 4.33
CA TYR A 49 1.37 -18.19 5.33
C TYR A 49 0.23 -17.17 5.43
N LYS A 50 -0.22 -16.87 6.64
CA LYS A 50 -1.22 -15.82 6.90
C LYS A 50 -0.55 -14.70 7.66
N LEU A 51 -0.90 -13.46 7.32
CA LEU A 51 -0.40 -12.30 8.03
C LEU A 51 -0.81 -12.42 9.52
N PRO A 52 0.13 -12.33 10.48
CA PRO A 52 -0.21 -12.36 11.89
C PRO A 52 -1.13 -11.18 12.23
N SER A 53 -2.32 -11.47 12.76
CA SER A 53 -3.18 -10.46 13.39
C SER A 53 -2.76 -10.32 14.85
N TYR A 54 -2.24 -9.14 15.22
CA TYR A 54 -2.07 -8.75 16.63
C TYR A 54 -3.32 -8.02 17.11
#